data_AF-A0A2N2Q867-F1
#
_entry.id   AF-A0A2N2Q867-F1
#
_cell.length_a   1.000
_cell.length_b   1.000
_cell.length_c   1.000
_cell.angle_alpha   90.00
_cell.angle_beta   90.00
_cell.angle_gamma   90.00
#
_symmetry.space_group_name_H-M   'P 1'
#
loop_
_entity.id
_entity.type
_entity.pdbx_description
1 polymer ?
#
loop_
_entity_poly.entity_id
_entity_poly.type
_entity_poly.pdbx_seq_one_letter_code
_entity_poly.pdbx_strand_id
1 'polypeptide(L)'
;MKQHFVLTWKAKNNIIQCLGRNSSRLKRISDAFAFARDGRVLEGTLAVADLGRLHDLLAEIEGEVTFRLAGFKGDSGEPMLHLAVSGVLPLACQRCLEAVPCDLDVDSLLELIPEGAELSQDELEDDTRDFLPVVREL
;
A
#
# COMPACT_ATOMS: atom_id res chain seq x y z
N MET A 1 -21.65 -34.79 18.44
CA MET A 1 -20.32 -35.19 17.94
C MET A 1 -19.96 -34.28 16.78
N LYS A 2 -18.94 -33.44 16.96
CA LYS A 2 -18.47 -32.45 15.98
C LYS A 2 -17.61 -33.17 14.93
N GLN A 3 -17.91 -32.99 13.64
CA GLN A 3 -17.01 -33.37 12.55
C GLN A 3 -16.35 -32.08 12.03
N HIS A 4 -15.04 -32.01 12.20
CA HIS A 4 -14.19 -30.94 11.69
C HIS A 4 -14.01 -31.12 10.18
N PHE A 5 -14.39 -30.12 9.39
CA PHE A 5 -13.95 -30.01 8.01
C PHE A 5 -12.61 -29.27 7.98
N VAL A 6 -11.55 -29.99 7.66
CA VAL A 6 -10.22 -29.45 7.38
C VAL A 6 -10.15 -29.20 5.87
N LEU A 7 -10.22 -27.94 5.44
CA LEU A 7 -9.92 -27.57 4.06
C LEU A 7 -8.42 -27.26 3.96
N THR A 8 -7.64 -28.22 3.48
CA THR A 8 -6.27 -27.97 3.03
C THR A 8 -6.34 -27.39 1.63
N TRP A 9 -6.19 -26.07 1.50
CA TRP A 9 -6.10 -25.44 0.18
C TRP A 9 -4.68 -25.55 -0.35
N LYS A 10 -4.49 -26.44 -1.33
CA LYS A 10 -3.27 -26.56 -2.13
C LYS A 10 -3.59 -25.99 -3.52
N ALA A 11 -3.35 -24.69 -3.73
CA ALA A 11 -3.54 -24.05 -5.03
C ALA A 11 -2.37 -24.41 -5.96
N LYS A 12 -2.58 -25.42 -6.82
CA LYS A 12 -1.79 -25.64 -8.03
C LYS A 12 -2.57 -25.06 -9.22
N ASN A 13 -1.93 -24.16 -9.94
CA ASN A 13 -2.21 -23.71 -11.30
C ASN A 13 -3.67 -23.39 -11.72
N ASN A 14 -3.83 -22.10 -12.03
CA ASN A 14 -4.48 -21.54 -13.22
C ASN A 14 -5.95 -21.10 -13.19
N ILE A 15 -6.14 -19.90 -13.77
CA ILE A 15 -7.31 -19.39 -14.49
C ILE A 15 -8.46 -18.84 -13.62
N ILE A 16 -8.31 -17.59 -13.19
CA ILE A 16 -9.33 -16.54 -13.40
C ILE A 16 -8.58 -15.26 -13.77
N GLN A 17 -8.41 -15.05 -15.07
CA GLN A 17 -8.00 -13.76 -15.62
C GLN A 17 -9.27 -13.10 -16.16
N CYS A 18 -10.08 -12.54 -15.27
CA CYS A 18 -11.20 -11.69 -15.65
C CYS A 18 -10.75 -10.23 -15.60
N LEU A 19 -10.81 -9.63 -16.79
CA LEU A 19 -10.48 -8.26 -17.16
C LEU A 19 -11.23 -7.21 -16.32
N GLY A 20 -10.47 -6.25 -15.79
CA GLY A 20 -10.92 -4.89 -15.51
C GLY A 20 -10.06 -3.90 -16.31
N ARG A 21 -10.58 -3.39 -17.42
CA ARG A 21 -9.96 -2.31 -18.23
C ARG A 21 -10.23 -0.95 -17.59
N ASN A 22 -9.58 -0.68 -16.46
CA ASN A 22 -9.48 0.68 -15.94
C ASN A 22 -8.19 0.88 -15.12
N SER A 23 -7.12 0.21 -15.55
CA SER A 23 -5.82 0.34 -14.91
C SER A 23 -5.37 1.80 -15.01
N SER A 24 -5.51 2.53 -13.90
CA SER A 24 -4.73 3.71 -13.62
C SER A 24 -3.27 3.34 -13.94
N ARG A 25 -2.74 3.88 -15.05
CA ARG A 25 -1.41 3.52 -15.56
C ARG A 25 -0.36 4.23 -14.71
N LEU A 26 -0.29 3.85 -13.43
CA LEU A 26 0.68 4.32 -12.48
C LEU A 26 2.08 4.10 -13.06
N LYS A 27 2.85 5.18 -13.06
CA LYS A 27 4.23 5.12 -13.52
C LYS A 27 5.02 4.27 -12.53
N ARG A 28 5.50 3.10 -12.98
CA ARG A 28 6.38 2.25 -12.16
C ARG A 28 7.67 3.01 -11.85
N ILE A 29 8.08 2.99 -10.59
CA ILE A 29 9.38 3.49 -10.15
C ILE A 29 10.40 2.40 -10.42
N SER A 30 11.38 2.68 -11.27
CA SER A 30 12.41 1.69 -11.66
C SER A 30 13.51 1.52 -10.61
N ASP A 31 13.83 2.59 -9.87
CA ASP A 31 14.81 2.58 -8.80
C ASP A 31 14.30 3.48 -7.67
N ALA A 32 13.83 2.86 -6.59
CA ALA A 32 13.28 3.56 -5.43
C ALA A 32 14.34 4.37 -4.68
N PHE A 33 15.57 3.86 -4.57
CA PHE A 33 16.67 4.55 -3.90
C PHE A 33 17.07 5.82 -4.66
N ALA A 34 17.17 5.74 -5.99
CA ALA A 34 17.40 6.91 -6.81
C ALA A 34 16.22 7.89 -6.77
N PHE A 35 14.99 7.38 -6.76
CA PHE A 35 13.79 8.22 -6.60
C PHE A 35 13.82 9.04 -5.32
N ALA A 36 14.13 8.41 -4.18
CA ALA A 36 14.29 9.06 -2.88
C ALA A 36 15.44 10.09 -2.90
N ARG A 37 16.63 9.63 -3.29
CA ARG A 37 17.86 10.45 -3.29
C ARG A 37 17.77 11.68 -4.18
N ASP A 38 17.10 11.57 -5.33
CA ASP A 38 16.97 12.65 -6.31
C ASP A 38 15.77 13.57 -5.99
N GLY A 39 15.04 13.34 -4.90
CA GLY A 39 13.94 14.21 -4.49
C GLY A 39 12.72 14.15 -5.40
N ARG A 40 12.50 13.02 -6.09
CA ARG A 40 11.44 12.92 -7.12
C ARG A 40 10.07 12.87 -6.47
N VAL A 41 9.06 13.34 -7.20
CA VAL A 41 7.66 13.30 -6.75
C VAL A 41 6.82 12.54 -7.77
N LEU A 42 5.94 11.67 -7.27
CA LEU A 42 4.91 10.98 -8.04
C LEU A 42 3.57 11.28 -7.37
N GLU A 43 2.65 11.83 -8.13
CA GLU A 43 1.33 12.21 -7.66
C GLU A 43 0.26 11.81 -8.68
N GLY A 44 -0.95 11.65 -8.21
CA GLY A 44 -2.07 11.31 -9.06
C GLY A 44 -3.28 10.83 -8.27
N THR A 45 -4.20 10.22 -9.00
CA THR A 45 -5.47 9.75 -8.47
C THR A 45 -5.63 8.27 -8.82
N LEU A 46 -6.19 7.51 -7.88
CA LEU A 46 -6.42 6.07 -7.99
C LEU A 46 -7.88 5.75 -7.77
N ALA A 47 -8.44 4.95 -8.67
CA ALA A 47 -9.77 4.39 -8.46
C ALA A 47 -9.74 3.43 -7.28
N VAL A 48 -10.75 3.50 -6.40
CA VAL A 48 -10.88 2.59 -5.27
C VAL A 48 -10.98 1.14 -5.74
N ALA A 49 -11.60 0.90 -6.90
CA ALA A 49 -11.68 -0.40 -7.57
C ALA A 49 -10.32 -1.02 -7.96
N ASP A 50 -9.25 -0.23 -8.07
CA ASP A 50 -7.89 -0.73 -8.32
C ASP A 50 -7.19 -1.16 -7.01
N LEU A 51 -7.73 -0.79 -5.84
CA LEU A 51 -7.17 -1.06 -4.51
C LEU A 51 -7.74 -2.35 -3.91
N GLY A 52 -7.45 -3.49 -4.55
CA GLY A 52 -8.04 -4.79 -4.23
C GLY A 52 -7.99 -5.24 -2.76
N ARG A 53 -6.96 -4.81 -2.01
CA ARG A 53 -6.84 -5.10 -0.56
C ARG A 53 -7.93 -4.43 0.29
N LEU A 54 -8.54 -3.34 -0.19
CA LEU A 54 -9.59 -2.62 0.52
C LEU A 54 -10.98 -3.22 0.29
N HIS A 55 -11.18 -4.01 -0.77
CA HIS A 55 -12.51 -4.41 -1.24
C HIS A 55 -13.35 -5.10 -0.15
N ASP A 56 -12.75 -5.96 0.67
CA ASP A 56 -13.46 -6.67 1.75
C ASP A 56 -13.91 -5.75 2.91
N LEU A 57 -13.40 -4.51 2.96
CA LEU A 57 -13.73 -3.51 3.98
C LEU A 57 -14.78 -2.50 3.50
N LEU A 58 -15.08 -2.47 2.20
CA LEU A 58 -15.90 -1.45 1.57
C LEU A 58 -17.32 -1.95 1.30
N ALA A 59 -18.31 -1.06 1.44
CA ALA A 59 -19.69 -1.32 1.02
C ALA A 59 -19.83 -1.29 -0.51
N GLU A 60 -19.03 -0.46 -1.17
CA GLU A 60 -18.94 -0.31 -2.62
C GLU A 60 -17.52 0.11 -3.01
N ILE A 61 -17.10 -0.20 -4.25
CA ILE A 61 -15.73 0.08 -4.74
C ILE A 61 -15.65 1.30 -5.66
N GLU A 62 -16.68 2.15 -5.61
CA GLU A 62 -16.74 3.40 -6.37
C GLU A 62 -15.95 4.51 -5.67
N GLY A 63 -15.50 5.49 -6.45
CA GLY A 63 -14.75 6.64 -5.97
C GLY A 63 -13.25 6.56 -6.26
N GLU A 64 -12.55 7.60 -5.82
CA GLU A 64 -11.14 7.81 -6.09
C GLU A 64 -10.43 8.37 -4.86
N VAL A 65 -9.15 8.03 -4.72
CA VAL A 65 -8.23 8.61 -3.72
C VAL A 65 -7.11 9.37 -4.42
N THR A 66 -6.71 10.49 -3.86
CA THR A 66 -5.56 11.27 -4.34
C THR A 66 -4.34 10.87 -3.53
N PHE A 67 -3.20 10.71 -4.17
CA PHE A 67 -1.96 10.39 -3.50
C PHE A 67 -0.80 11.28 -3.98
N ARG A 68 0.18 11.44 -3.11
CA ARG A 68 1.46 12.07 -3.39
C ARG A 68 2.56 11.29 -2.68
N LEU A 69 3.56 10.88 -3.43
CA LEU A 69 4.75 10.19 -2.96
C LEU A 69 5.97 11.04 -3.30
N ALA A 70 6.64 11.56 -2.28
CA ALA A 70 7.81 12.42 -2.43
C ALA A 70 9.05 11.74 -1.86
N GLY A 71 10.08 11.62 -2.68
CA GLY A 71 11.41 11.20 -2.25
C GLY A 71 12.16 12.32 -1.56
N PHE A 72 12.95 11.99 -0.54
CA PHE A 72 13.90 12.91 0.07
C PHE A 72 15.04 12.15 0.78
N LYS A 73 15.99 12.90 1.34
CA LYS A 73 17.03 12.35 2.22
C LYS A 73 16.76 12.78 3.65
N GLY A 74 16.79 11.83 4.57
CA GLY A 74 16.76 12.09 6.01
C GLY A 74 17.99 12.87 6.48
N ASP A 75 17.96 13.28 7.75
CA ASP A 75 19.01 14.10 8.36
C ASP A 75 20.37 13.39 8.40
N SER A 76 20.39 12.06 8.53
CA SER A 76 21.61 11.25 8.46
C SER A 76 21.92 10.75 7.04
N GLY A 77 21.14 11.18 6.05
CA GLY A 77 21.30 10.81 4.64
C GLY A 77 20.54 9.54 4.23
N GLU A 78 19.64 9.04 5.08
CA GLU A 78 18.80 7.89 4.78
C GLU A 78 17.88 8.16 3.57
N PRO A 79 17.68 7.19 2.65
CA PRO A 79 16.75 7.36 1.53
C PRO A 79 15.31 7.22 2.01
N MET A 80 14.58 8.33 2.05
CA MET A 80 13.23 8.40 2.62
C MET A 80 12.16 8.66 1.55
N LEU A 81 10.94 8.22 1.81
CA LEU A 81 9.73 8.58 1.08
C LEU A 81 8.69 9.15 2.05
N HIS A 82 8.03 10.22 1.64
CA HIS A 82 6.82 10.74 2.29
C HIS A 82 5.61 10.39 1.43
N LEU A 83 4.69 9.61 1.98
CA LEU A 83 3.45 9.22 1.34
C LEU A 83 2.30 9.97 2.00
N ALA A 84 1.58 10.74 1.20
CA ALA A 84 0.31 11.34 1.57
C ALA A 84 -0.82 10.74 0.71
N VAL A 85 -1.92 10.31 1.32
CA VAL A 85 -3.12 9.83 0.62
C VAL A 85 -4.35 10.43 1.25
N SER A 86 -5.25 10.96 0.43
CA SER A 86 -6.52 11.51 0.89
C SER A 86 -7.70 11.09 0.02
N GLY A 87 -8.88 10.98 0.61
CA GLY A 87 -10.11 10.63 -0.08
C GLY A 87 -11.23 10.28 0.88
N VAL A 88 -12.36 9.81 0.34
CA VAL A 88 -13.47 9.31 1.14
C VAL A 88 -13.76 7.88 0.72
N LEU A 89 -13.74 6.96 1.69
CA LEU A 89 -14.00 5.54 1.46
C LEU A 89 -15.37 5.16 2.07
N PRO A 90 -16.25 4.49 1.32
CA PRO A 90 -17.51 3.97 1.84
C PRO A 90 -17.27 2.63 2.57
N LEU A 91 -16.85 2.68 3.83
CA LEU A 91 -16.62 1.47 4.63
C LEU A 91 -17.92 0.71 4.88
N ALA A 92 -17.86 -0.62 4.89
CA ALA A 92 -19.00 -1.45 5.28
C ALA A 92 -19.16 -1.44 6.80
N CYS A 93 -20.33 -1.02 7.29
CA CYS A 93 -20.64 -1.13 8.72
C CYS A 93 -20.66 -2.60 9.17
N GLN A 94 -19.86 -2.97 10.17
CA GLN A 94 -19.78 -4.36 10.66
C GLN A 94 -21.09 -4.89 11.29
N ARG A 95 -22.10 -4.03 11.51
CA ARG A 95 -23.38 -4.40 12.11
C ARG A 95 -24.52 -4.49 11.10
N CYS A 96 -24.69 -3.47 10.26
CA CYS A 96 -25.79 -3.42 9.28
C CYS A 96 -25.34 -3.64 7.83
N LEU A 97 -24.03 -3.66 7.56
CA LEU A 97 -23.42 -3.75 6.22
C LEU A 97 -23.75 -2.57 5.29
N GLU A 98 -24.34 -1.50 5.82
CA GLU A 98 -24.58 -0.27 5.07
C GLU A 98 -23.28 0.56 4.96
N ALA A 99 -23.22 1.42 3.95
CA ALA A 99 -22.08 2.30 3.70
C ALA A 99 -21.94 3.37 4.78
N VAL A 100 -20.72 3.51 5.30
CA VAL A 100 -20.32 4.58 6.23
C VAL A 100 -19.20 5.37 5.56
N PRO A 101 -19.43 6.65 5.19
CA PRO A 101 -18.38 7.48 4.61
C PRO A 101 -17.29 7.71 5.67
N CYS A 102 -16.06 7.42 5.30
CA CYS A 102 -14.89 7.59 6.15
C CYS A 102 -13.85 8.44 5.41
N ASP A 103 -13.45 9.55 6.03
CA ASP A 103 -12.36 10.39 5.53
C ASP A 103 -11.04 9.62 5.69
N LEU A 104 -10.42 9.29 4.57
CA LEU A 104 -9.08 8.73 4.50
C LEU A 104 -8.10 9.90 4.52
N ASP A 105 -7.23 9.91 5.51
CA ASP A 105 -6.09 10.82 5.61
C ASP A 105 -4.88 10.01 6.10
N VAL A 106 -3.94 9.78 5.20
CA VAL A 106 -2.71 9.02 5.45
C VAL A 106 -1.55 9.97 5.24
N ASP A 107 -0.69 10.07 6.24
CA ASP A 107 0.61 10.73 6.18
C ASP A 107 1.62 9.75 6.78
N SER A 108 2.59 9.29 5.98
CA SER A 108 3.54 8.27 6.40
C SER A 108 4.95 8.56 5.89
N LEU A 109 5.94 8.36 6.76
CA LEU A 109 7.35 8.39 6.44
C LEU A 109 7.87 6.97 6.29
N LEU A 110 8.50 6.68 5.15
CA LEU A 110 9.02 5.36 4.83
C LEU A 110 10.52 5.44 4.58
N GLU A 111 11.32 4.68 5.31
CA GLU A 111 12.74 4.50 5.03
C GLU A 111 12.96 3.32 4.09
N LEU A 112 13.66 3.55 2.98
CA LEU A 112 13.99 2.48 2.04
C LEU A 112 15.20 1.71 2.55
N ILE A 113 14.99 0.44 2.87
CA ILE A 113 16.07 -0.47 3.27
C ILE A 113 16.26 -1.56 2.19
N PRO A 114 17.50 -2.05 1.99
CA PRO A 114 17.71 -3.24 1.19
C PRO A 114 16.91 -4.42 1.76
N GLU A 115 16.40 -5.29 0.88
CA GLU A 115 15.80 -6.54 1.33
C GLU A 115 16.79 -7.34 2.21
N GLY A 116 16.31 -7.82 3.36
CA GLY A 116 17.11 -8.59 4.31
C GLY A 116 18.05 -7.75 5.19
N ALA A 117 17.93 -6.42 5.19
CA ALA A 117 18.63 -5.60 6.17
C ALA A 117 18.20 -5.97 7.61
N GLU A 118 19.17 -6.14 8.50
CA GLU A 118 18.93 -6.34 9.92
C GLU A 118 18.78 -4.98 10.59
N LEU A 119 17.65 -4.79 11.29
CA LEU A 119 17.36 -3.62 12.09
C LEU A 119 17.69 -3.92 13.55
N SER A 120 18.32 -2.97 14.23
CA SER A 120 18.56 -3.04 15.67
C SER A 120 17.25 -2.94 16.44
N GLN A 121 17.28 -3.33 17.72
CA GLN A 121 16.10 -3.23 18.58
C GLN A 121 15.67 -1.76 18.76
N ASP A 122 16.63 -0.84 18.90
CA ASP A 122 16.34 0.59 19.04
C ASP A 122 15.65 1.16 17.78
N GLU A 123 16.05 0.71 16.59
CA GLU A 123 15.40 1.10 15.33
C GLU A 123 13.99 0.53 15.19
N LEU A 124 13.73 -0.69 15.68
CA LEU A 124 12.39 -1.28 15.65
C LEU A 124 11.43 -0.67 16.67
N GLU A 125 11.95 -0.04 17.71
CA GLU A 125 11.18 0.69 18.72
C GLU A 125 10.85 2.13 18.28
N ASP A 126 11.53 2.66 17.25
CA ASP A 126 11.24 3.96 16.63
C ASP A 126 9.95 3.87 15.79
N ASP A 127 8.89 4.54 16.26
CA ASP A 127 7.58 4.60 15.58
C ASP A 127 7.42 5.83 14.67
N THR A 128 8.47 6.63 14.48
CA THR A 128 8.40 7.86 13.68
C THR A 128 8.39 7.61 12.17
N ARG A 129 8.78 6.42 11.73
CA ARG A 129 8.86 5.99 10.32
C ARG A 129 8.73 4.48 10.20
N ASP A 130 8.21 4.02 9.07
CA ASP A 130 8.19 2.61 8.72
C ASP A 130 9.37 2.24 7.82
N PHE A 131 9.90 1.03 7.96
CA PHE A 131 10.90 0.49 7.05
C PHE A 131 10.22 -0.20 5.86
N LEU A 132 10.63 0.17 4.65
CA LEU A 132 10.17 -0.42 3.40
C LEU A 132 11.32 -1.20 2.73
N PRO A 133 11.36 -2.54 2.86
CA PRO A 133 12.32 -3.37 2.16
C PRO A 133 12.13 -3.31 0.65
N VAL A 134 13.21 -3.00 -0.08
CA VAL A 134 13.21 -2.93 -1.54
C VAL A 134 14.14 -3.97 -2.13
N VAL A 135 13.55 -4.86 -2.95
CA VAL A 135 14.31 -5.75 -3.82
C VAL A 135 14.95 -4.91 -4.92
N ARG A 136 16.28 -4.93 -5.02
CA ARG A 136 16.95 -4.37 -6.20
C ARG A 136 16.80 -5.35 -7.34
N GLU A 137 16.06 -4.98 -8.38
CA GLU A 137 16.15 -5.70 -9.65
C GLU A 137 17.53 -5.38 -10.25
N LEU A 138 18.40 -6.40 -10.26
CA LEU A 138 19.74 -6.37 -10.86
C LEU A 138 19.66 -6.43 -12.39
#